data_AF-A0A841HHV7-F1
#
_entry.id   AF-A0A841HHV7-F1
#
_cell.length_a   1.000
_cell.length_b   1.000
_cell.length_c   1.000
_cell.angle_alpha   90.00
_cell.angle_beta   90.00
_cell.angle_gamma   90.00
#
_symmetry.space_group_name_H-M   'P 1'
#
loop_
_entity.id
_entity.type
_entity.pdbx_description
1 polymer ?
#
loop_
_entity_poly.entity_id
_entity_poly.type
_entity_poly.pdbx_seq_one_letter_code
_entity_poly.pdbx_strand_id
1 'polypeptide(L)'
;MAARSGLLRLAAGIVFLAGLLAFDARASNEPVEAVWKVQRLTFQYRGDSTFYTCGGLRQKLEVILTRLGAHESLRLNGFACNEQVGNVVFQITLASPVLATEENVRALTTYTSEQELIARTRGQSLPSAEDIQRFPAHWETISFARDRRMRIEPGDCELVRQLTRSILPYLTVQVVEDRLHCSSFGNMHRPRLIVAALVPSPSR
;
A
#
# COMPACT_ATOMS: atom_id res chain seq x y z
N MET A 1 -72.46 35.00 -6.59
CA MET A 1 -71.66 35.77 -7.59
C MET A 1 -70.31 36.03 -6.94
N ALA A 2 -69.23 35.27 -7.23
CA ALA A 2 -68.35 35.38 -8.42
C ALA A 2 -67.86 36.84 -8.60
N ALA A 3 -66.57 37.21 -8.70
CA ALA A 3 -65.36 36.46 -9.04
C ALA A 3 -64.06 37.29 -8.76
N ARG A 4 -62.96 36.57 -8.52
CA ARG A 4 -61.63 36.70 -9.19
C ARG A 4 -60.66 37.89 -8.96
N SER A 5 -59.52 37.50 -8.37
CA SER A 5 -58.11 37.64 -8.84
C SER A 5 -57.41 39.00 -8.91
N GLY A 6 -56.25 39.06 -8.24
CA GLY A 6 -55.17 40.01 -8.48
C GLY A 6 -53.91 39.65 -7.68
N LEU A 7 -53.09 38.74 -8.22
CA LEU A 7 -51.70 38.51 -7.81
C LEU A 7 -50.86 39.75 -8.13
N LEU A 8 -49.96 40.18 -7.25
CA LEU A 8 -48.62 40.59 -7.68
C LEU A 8 -47.58 40.46 -6.57
N ARG A 9 -46.42 39.94 -6.99
CA ARG A 9 -45.25 39.49 -6.25
C ARG A 9 -44.46 40.65 -5.65
N LEU A 10 -43.84 40.43 -4.49
CA LEU A 10 -42.52 40.99 -4.17
C LEU A 10 -41.73 39.94 -3.38
N ALA A 11 -40.71 39.39 -4.03
CA ALA A 11 -39.72 38.50 -3.47
C ALA A 11 -38.46 39.31 -3.16
N ALA A 12 -37.94 39.21 -1.94
CA ALA A 12 -36.57 39.55 -1.53
C ALA A 12 -36.43 39.10 -0.07
N GLY A 13 -35.46 38.32 0.39
CA GLY A 13 -34.30 37.69 -0.18
C GLY A 13 -33.54 37.12 1.02
N ILE A 14 -33.72 35.82 1.32
CA ILE A 14 -33.05 35.18 2.45
C ILE A 14 -31.69 34.70 1.95
N VAL A 15 -30.65 35.44 2.30
CA VAL A 15 -29.26 35.03 2.12
C VAL A 15 -28.97 33.93 3.13
N PHE A 16 -29.12 32.67 2.71
CA PHE A 16 -28.60 31.52 3.46
C PHE A 16 -27.08 31.49 3.25
N LEU A 17 -26.33 31.92 4.27
CA LEU A 17 -24.89 31.73 4.38
C LEU A 17 -24.62 30.21 4.37
N ALA A 18 -24.22 29.68 3.22
CA ALA A 18 -23.72 28.31 3.12
C ALA A 18 -22.37 28.25 3.86
N GLY A 19 -22.38 27.67 5.06
CA GLY A 19 -21.17 27.33 5.79
C GLY A 19 -20.34 26.36 4.97
N LEU A 20 -19.20 26.83 4.46
CA LEU A 20 -18.13 26.00 3.93
C LEU A 20 -17.57 25.17 5.08
N LEU A 21 -18.08 23.94 5.24
CA LEU A 21 -17.34 22.90 5.96
C LEU A 21 -16.13 22.55 5.08
N ALA A 22 -15.01 23.20 5.35
CA ALA A 22 -13.72 22.75 4.86
C ALA A 22 -13.45 21.39 5.52
N PHE A 23 -13.69 20.30 4.79
CA PHE A 23 -13.20 18.97 5.15
C PHE A 23 -11.67 19.03 5.03
N ASP A 24 -11.01 19.36 6.13
CA ASP A 24 -9.56 19.33 6.22
C ASP A 24 -9.14 17.86 6.33
N ALA A 25 -8.94 17.22 5.18
CA ALA A 25 -8.40 15.87 5.07
C ALA A 25 -6.89 15.89 5.40
N ARG A 26 -6.54 16.33 6.62
CA ARG A 26 -5.25 15.96 7.20
C ARG A 26 -5.36 14.48 7.52
N ALA A 27 -4.47 13.67 6.93
CA ALA A 27 -4.21 12.33 7.42
C ALA A 27 -3.97 12.45 8.93
N SER A 28 -4.98 12.09 9.73
CA SER A 28 -4.87 12.16 11.17
C SER A 28 -3.77 11.17 11.55
N ASN A 29 -2.74 11.65 12.25
CA ASN A 29 -1.67 10.80 12.80
C ASN A 29 -2.18 9.99 14.01
N GLU A 30 -3.48 9.68 14.02
CA GLU A 30 -4.13 8.94 15.07
C GLU A 30 -3.86 7.46 14.84
N PRO A 31 -3.42 6.73 15.88
CA PRO A 31 -3.25 5.30 15.77
C PRO A 31 -4.58 4.63 15.39
N VAL A 32 -4.54 3.82 14.34
CA VAL A 32 -5.64 2.93 13.94
C VAL A 32 -5.28 1.51 14.28
N GLU A 33 -6.26 0.72 14.71
CA GLU A 33 -6.07 -0.70 14.94
C GLU A 33 -5.89 -1.43 13.61
N ALA A 34 -4.83 -2.23 13.52
CA ALA A 34 -4.49 -3.02 12.34
C ALA A 34 -4.27 -4.49 12.68
N VAL A 35 -4.37 -5.33 11.66
CA VAL A 35 -4.06 -6.77 11.71
C VAL A 35 -3.14 -7.14 10.57
N TRP A 36 -2.38 -8.21 10.73
CA TRP A 36 -1.44 -8.69 9.72
C TRP A 36 -2.14 -9.50 8.63
N LYS A 37 -2.07 -9.04 7.38
CA LYS A 37 -2.47 -9.81 6.21
C LYS A 37 -1.26 -10.47 5.57
N VAL A 38 -1.14 -11.80 5.72
CA VAL A 38 -0.11 -12.59 5.04
C VAL A 38 -0.51 -12.83 3.59
N GLN A 39 0.41 -12.58 2.66
CA GLN A 39 0.16 -12.76 1.24
C GLN A 39 1.43 -13.17 0.48
N ARG A 40 1.21 -13.80 -0.67
CA ARG A 40 2.26 -14.19 -1.61
C ARG A 40 2.06 -13.46 -2.92
N LEU A 41 3.07 -12.73 -3.34
CA LEU A 41 3.08 -11.90 -4.54
C LEU A 41 4.20 -12.36 -5.47
N THR A 42 4.02 -12.14 -6.77
CA THR A 42 5.07 -12.33 -7.76
C THR A 42 5.46 -10.98 -8.31
N PHE A 43 6.74 -10.63 -8.18
CA PHE A 43 7.31 -9.42 -8.73
C PHE A 43 8.30 -9.77 -9.82
N GLN A 44 8.08 -9.27 -11.04
CA GLN A 44 9.09 -9.34 -12.09
C GLN A 44 9.78 -7.99 -12.18
N TYR A 45 11.10 -7.98 -12.04
CA TYR A 45 11.92 -6.85 -12.42
C TYR A 45 12.37 -7.01 -13.87
N ARG A 46 12.20 -5.96 -14.67
CA ARG A 46 12.75 -5.82 -16.02
C ARG A 46 13.42 -4.45 -16.16
N GLY A 47 14.73 -4.45 -16.25
CA GLY A 47 15.51 -3.24 -16.47
C GLY A 47 15.60 -2.91 -17.96
N ASP A 48 15.37 -1.65 -18.30
CA ASP A 48 15.61 -1.12 -19.65
C ASP A 48 17.07 -0.67 -19.80
N SER A 49 17.60 0.06 -18.80
CA SER A 49 18.97 0.61 -18.78
C SER A 49 19.74 0.34 -17.48
N THR A 50 19.07 -0.22 -16.47
CA THR A 50 19.66 -0.50 -15.16
C THR A 50 19.75 -2.00 -14.94
N PHE A 51 20.87 -2.44 -14.40
CA PHE A 51 21.09 -3.82 -13.98
C PHE A 51 21.47 -3.83 -12.52
N TYR A 52 21.09 -4.90 -11.82
CA TYR A 52 21.44 -5.09 -10.43
C TYR A 52 22.22 -6.38 -10.25
N THR A 53 22.95 -6.48 -9.14
CA THR A 53 23.24 -7.81 -8.60
C THR A 53 21.96 -8.38 -8.00
N CYS A 54 21.78 -9.70 -8.09
CA CYS A 54 20.61 -10.36 -7.50
C CYS A 54 20.46 -10.02 -6.00
N GLY A 55 21.57 -10.05 -5.25
CA GLY A 55 21.59 -9.69 -3.83
C GLY A 55 21.23 -8.22 -3.58
N GLY A 56 21.78 -7.31 -4.38
CA GLY A 56 21.52 -5.88 -4.25
C GLY A 56 20.06 -5.52 -4.52
N LEU A 57 19.45 -6.12 -5.55
CA LEU A 57 18.03 -5.93 -5.84
C LEU A 57 17.14 -6.51 -4.74
N ARG A 58 17.45 -7.72 -4.25
CA ARG A 58 16.73 -8.32 -3.13
C ARG A 58 16.74 -7.40 -1.91
N GLN A 59 17.92 -6.95 -1.49
CA GLN A 59 18.06 -6.05 -0.34
C GLN A 59 17.30 -4.73 -0.55
N LYS A 60 17.37 -4.14 -1.75
CA LYS A 60 16.63 -2.92 -2.09
C LYS A 60 15.12 -3.13 -1.97
N LEU A 61 14.59 -4.26 -2.47
CA LEU A 61 13.18 -4.62 -2.33
C LEU A 61 12.79 -4.83 -0.87
N GLU A 62 13.58 -5.54 -0.08
CA GLU A 62 13.33 -5.76 1.36
C GLU A 62 13.18 -4.42 2.11
N VAL A 63 14.11 -3.48 1.87
CA VAL A 63 14.07 -2.15 2.49
C VAL A 63 12.86 -1.34 2.04
N ILE A 64 12.51 -1.36 0.76
CA ILE A 64 11.33 -0.64 0.27
C ILE A 64 10.05 -1.23 0.90
N LEU A 65 9.88 -2.54 0.89
CA LEU A 65 8.66 -3.18 1.37
C LEU A 65 8.48 -3.03 2.87
N THR A 66 9.53 -3.23 3.66
CA THR A 66 9.49 -2.98 5.11
C THR A 66 9.16 -1.52 5.40
N ARG A 67 9.73 -0.58 4.63
CA ARG A 67 9.44 0.85 4.79
C ARG A 67 7.97 1.19 4.53
N LEU A 68 7.33 0.47 3.62
CA LEU A 68 5.91 0.58 3.28
C LEU A 68 4.98 -0.21 4.23
N GLY A 69 5.50 -0.71 5.35
CA GLY A 69 4.71 -1.39 6.37
C GLY A 69 4.74 -2.91 6.30
N ALA A 70 5.47 -3.53 5.37
CA ALA A 70 5.64 -4.98 5.40
C ALA A 70 6.39 -5.41 6.67
N HIS A 71 5.96 -6.52 7.27
CA HIS A 71 6.59 -7.10 8.45
C HIS A 71 8.02 -7.58 8.13
N GLU A 72 8.91 -7.52 9.12
CA GLU A 72 10.33 -7.92 8.99
C GLU A 72 10.52 -9.40 8.65
N SER A 73 9.51 -10.24 8.87
CA SER A 73 9.51 -11.66 8.49
C SER A 73 9.35 -11.91 6.99
N LEU A 74 9.31 -10.86 6.17
CA LEU A 74 9.20 -11.00 4.71
C LEU A 74 10.32 -11.87 4.12
N ARG A 75 10.00 -12.56 3.03
CA ARG A 75 10.87 -13.51 2.33
C ARG A 75 10.82 -13.26 0.83
N LEU A 76 11.98 -13.10 0.20
CA LEU A 76 12.13 -12.92 -1.24
C LEU A 76 12.94 -14.06 -1.85
N ASN A 77 12.26 -14.93 -2.59
CA ASN A 77 12.90 -16.00 -3.36
C ASN A 77 13.04 -15.56 -4.81
N GLY A 78 14.27 -15.40 -5.28
CA GLY A 78 14.58 -14.98 -6.65
C GLY A 78 14.80 -16.17 -7.58
N PHE A 79 14.16 -16.16 -8.75
CA PHE A 79 14.31 -17.13 -9.83
C PHE A 79 14.99 -16.48 -11.04
N ALA A 80 15.82 -17.25 -11.76
CA ALA A 80 16.71 -16.73 -12.80
C ALA A 80 17.67 -15.64 -12.30
N CYS A 81 18.12 -15.78 -11.03
CA CYS A 81 19.12 -14.90 -10.44
C CYS A 81 20.53 -15.34 -10.82
N ASN A 82 21.20 -14.55 -11.65
CA ASN A 82 22.63 -14.63 -11.94
C ASN A 82 23.36 -13.40 -11.34
N GLU A 83 24.66 -13.24 -11.61
CA GLU A 83 25.47 -12.17 -11.00
C GLU A 83 24.98 -10.76 -11.37
N GLN A 84 24.52 -10.56 -12.60
CA GLN A 84 23.98 -9.29 -13.09
C GLN A 84 22.63 -9.53 -13.78
N VAL A 85 21.55 -9.06 -13.14
CA VAL A 85 20.18 -9.25 -13.58
C VAL A 85 19.62 -7.99 -14.23
N GLY A 86 19.21 -8.13 -15.49
CA GLY A 86 18.29 -7.21 -16.17
C GLY A 86 16.85 -7.71 -16.18
N ASN A 87 16.65 -9.00 -15.89
CA ASN A 87 15.33 -9.62 -15.75
C ASN A 87 15.40 -10.68 -14.66
N VAL A 88 14.53 -10.58 -13.66
CA VAL A 88 14.46 -11.54 -12.56
C VAL A 88 13.04 -11.58 -12.01
N VAL A 89 12.61 -12.75 -11.55
CA VAL A 89 11.32 -12.93 -10.89
C VAL A 89 11.55 -13.21 -9.41
N PHE A 90 10.88 -12.46 -8.54
CA PHE A 90 10.82 -12.70 -7.11
C PHE A 90 9.45 -13.21 -6.71
N GLN A 91 9.41 -14.35 -6.02
CA GLN A 91 8.26 -14.72 -5.21
C GLN A 91 8.44 -14.12 -3.83
N ILE A 92 7.55 -13.20 -3.49
CA ILE A 92 7.57 -12.44 -2.25
C ILE A 92 6.49 -13.00 -1.33
N THR A 93 6.87 -13.44 -0.14
CA THR A 93 5.92 -13.76 0.93
C THR A 93 6.09 -12.71 2.02
N LEU A 94 5.03 -11.96 2.32
CA LEU A 94 5.08 -10.86 3.28
C LEU A 94 3.78 -10.78 4.08
N ALA A 95 3.86 -10.22 5.28
CA ALA A 95 2.70 -9.74 6.02
C ALA A 95 2.66 -8.21 5.93
N SER A 96 1.49 -7.61 5.70
CA SER A 96 1.32 -6.15 5.68
C SER A 96 0.09 -5.75 6.51
N PRO A 97 0.10 -4.57 7.16
CA PRO A 97 -1.02 -4.12 7.97
C PRO A 97 -2.23 -3.86 7.07
N VAL A 98 -3.39 -4.28 7.55
CA VAL A 98 -4.70 -3.85 7.06
C VAL A 98 -5.51 -3.35 8.25
N LEU A 99 -6.45 -2.44 8.02
CA LEU A 99 -7.32 -1.95 9.08
C LEU A 99 -8.06 -3.13 9.73
N ALA A 100 -8.17 -3.13 11.05
CA ALA A 100 -8.81 -4.19 11.82
C ALA A 100 -10.36 -4.14 11.77
N THR A 101 -10.92 -3.94 10.57
CA THR A 101 -12.37 -3.95 10.33
C THR A 101 -12.91 -5.37 10.42
N GLU A 102 -14.20 -5.50 10.74
CA GLU A 102 -14.90 -6.79 10.76
C GLU A 102 -14.79 -7.55 9.42
N GLU A 103 -14.77 -6.82 8.30
CA GLU A 103 -14.57 -7.39 6.97
C GLU A 103 -13.16 -7.98 6.82
N ASN A 104 -12.12 -7.24 7.18
CA ASN A 104 -10.74 -7.70 7.06
C ASN A 104 -10.46 -8.87 8.01
N VAL A 105 -10.93 -8.82 9.26
CA VAL A 105 -10.77 -9.92 10.22
C VAL A 105 -11.46 -11.17 9.70
N ARG A 106 -12.71 -11.05 9.23
CA ARG A 106 -13.44 -12.18 8.63
C ARG A 106 -12.72 -12.76 7.42
N ALA A 107 -12.17 -11.92 6.55
CA ALA A 107 -11.42 -12.37 5.38
C ALA A 107 -10.16 -13.16 5.76
N LEU A 108 -9.53 -12.84 6.91
CA LEU A 108 -8.35 -13.55 7.42
C LEU A 108 -8.67 -14.86 8.15
N THR A 109 -9.91 -15.01 8.62
CA THR A 109 -10.38 -16.20 9.36
C THR A 109 -11.36 -17.06 8.55
N THR A 110 -11.49 -16.78 7.25
CA THR A 110 -12.27 -17.61 6.33
C THR A 110 -11.33 -18.58 5.63
N TYR A 111 -11.57 -19.87 5.84
CA TYR A 111 -10.71 -20.95 5.35
C TYR A 111 -11.42 -21.80 4.32
N THR A 112 -10.65 -22.38 3.40
CA THR A 112 -11.14 -23.40 2.48
C THR A 112 -11.19 -24.76 3.15
N SER A 113 -12.02 -25.67 2.65
CA SER A 113 -12.07 -27.05 3.13
C SER A 113 -10.72 -27.78 3.05
N GLU A 114 -9.90 -27.44 2.05
CA GLU A 114 -8.52 -27.92 1.93
C GLU A 114 -7.65 -27.45 3.11
N GLN A 115 -7.71 -26.17 3.47
CA GLN A 115 -6.96 -25.62 4.60
C GLN A 115 -7.39 -26.26 5.93
N GLU A 116 -8.70 -26.45 6.11
CA GLU A 116 -9.26 -27.15 7.28
C GLU A 116 -8.75 -28.60 7.36
N LEU A 117 -8.71 -29.32 6.24
CA LEU A 117 -8.21 -30.69 6.17
C LEU A 117 -6.72 -30.79 6.47
N ILE A 118 -5.92 -29.87 5.90
CA ILE A 118 -4.47 -29.81 6.17
C ILE A 118 -4.21 -29.56 7.65
N ALA A 119 -4.92 -28.60 8.27
CA ALA A 119 -4.78 -28.30 9.69
C ALA A 119 -5.11 -29.52 10.56
N ARG A 120 -6.23 -30.21 10.29
CA ARG A 120 -6.62 -31.45 10.99
C ARG A 120 -5.59 -32.56 10.87
N THR A 121 -5.04 -32.76 9.66
CA THR A 121 -4.02 -33.79 9.41
C THR A 121 -2.73 -33.51 10.19
N ARG A 122 -2.42 -32.23 10.42
CA ARG A 122 -1.26 -31.78 11.21
C ARG A 122 -1.54 -31.65 12.71
N GLY A 123 -2.76 -31.95 13.17
CA GLY A 123 -3.18 -31.73 14.55
C GLY A 123 -3.18 -30.25 14.96
N GLN A 124 -3.35 -29.34 14.00
CA GLN A 124 -3.36 -27.89 14.19
C GLN A 124 -4.79 -27.35 14.14
N SER A 125 -5.08 -26.31 14.95
CA SER A 125 -6.29 -25.49 14.82
C SER A 125 -6.01 -24.28 13.93
N LEU A 126 -7.02 -23.89 13.15
CA LEU A 126 -7.00 -22.63 12.41
C LEU A 126 -7.38 -21.49 13.35
N PRO A 127 -6.71 -20.32 13.27
CA PRO A 127 -6.99 -19.21 14.17
C PRO A 127 -8.39 -18.63 13.93
N SER A 128 -9.08 -18.29 15.02
CA SER A 128 -10.35 -17.59 15.01
C SER A 128 -10.14 -16.07 15.02
N ALA A 129 -11.23 -15.30 14.94
CA ALA A 129 -11.18 -13.84 15.00
C ALA A 129 -10.58 -13.30 16.31
N GLU A 130 -10.69 -14.07 17.40
CA GLU A 130 -10.13 -13.74 18.72
C GLU A 130 -8.62 -13.98 18.79
N ASP A 131 -8.11 -14.91 17.97
CA ASP A 131 -6.69 -15.25 17.90
C ASP A 131 -5.89 -14.27 17.01
N ILE A 132 -6.57 -13.41 16.26
CA ILE A 132 -5.91 -12.43 15.39
C ILE A 132 -5.30 -11.31 16.24
N GLN A 133 -3.97 -11.24 16.26
CA GLN A 133 -3.24 -10.17 16.90
C GLN A 133 -3.56 -8.82 16.24
N ARG A 134 -4.08 -7.91 17.06
CA ARG A 134 -4.29 -6.50 16.72
C ARG A 134 -3.14 -5.66 17.24
N PHE A 135 -2.80 -4.59 16.51
CA PHE A 135 -1.72 -3.68 16.89
C PHE A 135 -1.99 -2.25 16.40
N PRO A 136 -1.43 -1.24 17.07
CA PRO A 136 -1.57 0.14 16.63
C PRO A 136 -0.72 0.39 15.37
N ALA A 137 -1.33 0.97 14.35
CA ALA A 137 -0.69 1.42 13.11
C ALA A 137 -1.03 2.89 12.86
N HIS A 138 -0.26 3.59 12.01
CA HIS A 138 -0.59 4.95 11.60
C HIS A 138 -0.30 5.14 10.11
N TRP A 139 -0.96 6.15 9.52
CA TRP A 139 -0.69 6.54 8.14
C TRP A 139 0.56 7.40 8.08
N GLU A 140 1.56 6.94 7.34
CA GLU A 140 2.80 7.66 7.15
C GLU A 140 2.97 8.07 5.68
N THR A 141 3.26 9.36 5.45
CA THR A 141 3.59 9.87 4.12
C THR A 141 5.07 9.64 3.81
N ILE A 142 5.34 8.79 2.83
CA ILE A 142 6.67 8.32 2.47
C ILE A 142 7.01 8.79 1.06
N SER A 143 8.13 9.49 0.93
CA SER A 143 8.68 9.88 -0.38
C SER A 143 9.83 8.95 -0.78
N PHE A 144 9.67 8.25 -1.89
CA PHE A 144 10.68 7.33 -2.42
C PHE A 144 12.02 8.04 -2.68
N ALA A 145 11.99 9.20 -3.33
CA ALA A 145 13.20 9.94 -3.68
C ALA A 145 13.92 10.58 -2.47
N ARG A 146 13.20 10.87 -1.38
CA ARG A 146 13.73 11.60 -0.21
C ARG A 146 14.05 10.71 0.99
N ASP A 147 13.45 9.53 1.10
CA ASP A 147 13.76 8.59 2.18
C ASP A 147 15.14 7.97 1.98
N ARG A 148 16.06 8.29 2.90
CA ARG A 148 17.46 7.85 2.82
C ARG A 148 17.61 6.34 3.00
N ARG A 149 16.66 5.66 3.64
CA ARG A 149 16.72 4.20 3.85
C ARG A 149 16.57 3.46 2.53
N MET A 150 15.61 3.88 1.69
CA MET A 150 15.32 3.24 0.41
C MET A 150 16.41 3.44 -0.65
N ARG A 151 17.27 4.48 -0.50
CA ARG A 151 18.40 4.77 -1.40
C ARG A 151 18.01 4.74 -2.87
N ILE A 152 16.92 5.45 -3.20
CA ILE A 152 16.42 5.52 -4.56
C ILE A 152 17.34 6.38 -5.43
N GLU A 153 17.89 5.77 -6.47
CA GLU A 153 18.84 6.32 -7.42
C GLU A 153 18.15 6.68 -8.75
N PRO A 154 18.77 7.49 -9.62
CA PRO A 154 18.21 7.82 -10.94
C PRO A 154 17.91 6.57 -11.80
N GLY A 155 18.73 5.53 -11.68
CA GLY A 155 18.54 4.24 -12.37
C GLY A 155 17.37 3.39 -11.83
N ASP A 156 16.75 3.77 -10.71
CA ASP A 156 15.69 2.96 -10.09
C ASP A 156 14.29 3.24 -10.67
N CYS A 157 14.16 4.04 -11.73
CA CYS A 157 12.84 4.41 -12.26
C CYS A 157 12.03 3.18 -12.67
N GLU A 158 12.63 2.25 -13.41
CA GLU A 158 12.04 0.98 -13.83
C GLU A 158 11.54 0.18 -12.62
N LEU A 159 12.36 0.10 -11.57
CA LEU A 159 12.06 -0.61 -10.34
C LEU A 159 10.85 0.00 -9.64
N VAL A 160 10.86 1.32 -9.43
CA VAL A 160 9.76 2.03 -8.76
C VAL A 160 8.47 1.93 -9.56
N ARG A 161 8.52 2.13 -10.88
CA ARG A 161 7.38 1.98 -11.80
C ARG A 161 6.76 0.59 -11.73
N GLN A 162 7.58 -0.46 -11.68
CA GLN A 162 7.10 -1.85 -11.60
C GLN A 162 6.54 -2.16 -10.22
N LEU A 163 7.16 -1.67 -9.14
CA LEU A 163 6.62 -1.80 -7.78
C LEU A 163 5.23 -1.15 -7.64
N THR A 164 5.07 0.05 -8.18
CA THR A 164 3.78 0.78 -8.20
C THR A 164 2.68 -0.04 -8.85
N ARG A 165 2.98 -0.77 -9.93
CA ARG A 165 1.98 -1.53 -10.70
C ARG A 165 1.71 -2.92 -10.12
N SER A 166 2.74 -3.60 -9.62
CA SER A 166 2.67 -5.03 -9.29
C SER A 166 2.56 -5.32 -7.81
N ILE A 167 2.98 -4.40 -6.94
CA ILE A 167 3.04 -4.66 -5.48
C ILE A 167 2.17 -3.70 -4.69
N LEU A 168 2.22 -2.39 -4.96
CA LEU A 168 1.45 -1.41 -4.18
C LEU A 168 -0.06 -1.70 -4.09
N PRO A 169 -0.75 -2.19 -5.15
CA PRO A 169 -2.18 -2.50 -5.05
C PRO A 169 -2.54 -3.60 -4.04
N TYR A 170 -1.56 -4.39 -3.60
CA TYR A 170 -1.74 -5.44 -2.60
C TYR A 170 -1.38 -4.99 -1.19
N LEU A 171 -0.75 -3.82 -1.04
CA LEU A 171 -0.44 -3.21 0.24
C LEU A 171 -1.51 -2.17 0.61
N THR A 172 -1.59 -1.81 1.88
CA THR A 172 -2.46 -0.72 2.34
C THR A 172 -1.76 0.62 2.11
N VAL A 173 -1.71 1.02 0.84
CA VAL A 173 -0.97 2.20 0.36
C VAL A 173 -1.86 3.04 -0.55
N GLN A 174 -1.80 4.36 -0.39
CA GLN A 174 -2.45 5.34 -1.26
C GLN A 174 -1.38 6.17 -1.97
N VAL A 175 -1.47 6.29 -3.29
CA VAL A 175 -0.55 7.13 -4.07
C VAL A 175 -0.96 8.59 -3.92
N VAL A 176 -0.09 9.41 -3.34
CA VAL A 176 -0.31 10.84 -3.11
C VAL A 176 0.22 11.66 -4.29
N GLU A 177 1.38 11.29 -4.79
CA GLU A 177 2.00 11.93 -5.95
C GLU A 177 2.73 10.88 -6.79
N ASP A 178 2.39 10.79 -8.08
CA ASP A 178 3.11 9.99 -9.06
C ASP A 178 3.70 10.91 -10.14
N ARG A 179 5.03 11.05 -10.14
CA ARG A 179 5.78 11.73 -11.20
C ARG A 179 6.88 10.82 -11.76
N LEU A 180 6.53 9.55 -11.98
CA LEU A 180 7.42 8.58 -12.60
C LEU A 180 7.49 8.81 -14.12
N HIS A 181 8.59 9.42 -14.57
CA HIS A 181 8.92 9.57 -15.98
C HIS A 181 10.11 8.68 -16.27
N CYS A 182 9.85 7.48 -16.79
CA CYS A 182 10.90 6.50 -17.07
C CYS A 182 11.16 6.39 -18.58
N SER A 183 12.41 6.65 -18.98
CA SER A 183 12.92 6.46 -20.33
C SER A 183 13.72 5.17 -20.46
N SER A 184 13.62 4.50 -21.62
CA SER A 184 14.42 3.31 -21.92
C SER A 184 15.92 3.57 -21.97
N PHE A 185 16.34 4.82 -22.20
CA PHE A 185 17.75 5.23 -22.21
C PHE A 185 18.28 5.62 -20.82
N GLY A 186 17.48 5.43 -19.78
CA GLY A 186 17.80 5.83 -18.41
C GLY A 186 17.30 7.23 -18.08
N ASN A 187 17.33 7.56 -16.79
CA ASN A 187 16.79 8.80 -16.26
C ASN A 187 17.88 9.57 -15.51
N MET A 188 17.99 10.87 -15.77
CA MET A 188 18.94 11.73 -15.08
C MET A 188 18.47 12.10 -13.65
N HIS A 189 17.16 12.05 -13.42
CA HIS A 189 16.53 12.46 -12.17
C HIS A 189 16.03 11.23 -11.41
N ARG A 190 16.03 11.31 -10.08
CA ARG A 190 15.43 10.27 -9.24
C ARG A 190 13.92 10.19 -9.52
N PRO A 191 13.35 8.98 -9.61
CA PRO A 191 11.91 8.80 -9.74
C PRO A 191 11.20 9.40 -8.52
N ARG A 192 10.22 10.29 -8.76
CA ARG A 192 9.42 10.92 -7.69
C ARG A 192 8.10 10.18 -7.55
N LEU A 193 7.98 9.48 -6.43
CA LEU A 193 6.75 8.85 -5.96
C LEU A 193 6.58 9.19 -4.48
N ILE A 194 5.37 9.64 -4.11
CA ILE A 194 4.97 9.87 -2.73
C ILE A 194 3.73 9.04 -2.46
N VAL A 195 3.74 8.30 -1.37
CA VAL A 195 2.63 7.45 -0.96
C VAL A 195 2.30 7.67 0.51
N ALA A 196 1.04 7.50 0.88
CA ALA A 196 0.63 7.31 2.26
C ALA A 196 0.50 5.80 2.51
N ALA A 197 1.31 5.24 3.39
CA ALA A 197 1.30 3.82 3.72
C ALA A 197 0.82 3.62 5.16
N LEU A 198 0.01 2.59 5.39
CA LEU A 198 -0.29 2.15 6.75
C LEU A 198 0.93 1.39 7.27
N VAL A 199 1.51 1.85 8.38
CA VAL A 199 2.72 1.26 8.97
C VAL A 199 2.48 0.95 10.45
N PRO A 200 3.10 -0.12 11.00
CA PRO A 200 3.06 -0.37 12.44
C PRO A 200 3.61 0.83 13.22
N SER A 201 2.94 1.18 14.31
CA SER A 201 3.47 2.19 15.22
C SER A 201 4.71 1.63 15.93
N PRO A 202 5.75 2.45 16.16
CA PRO A 202 6.93 2.00 16.89
C PRO A 202 6.51 1.50 18.28
N SER A 203 6.94 0.29 18.64
CA SER A 203 6.82 -0.23 20.00
C SER A 203 7.64 0.66 20.93
N ARG A 204 6.97 1.32 21.88
CA ARG A 204 7.61 2.15 22.90
C ARG A 204 8.50 1.32 23.82
#